data_AF-A0A9K3KWH3-F1
#
_entry.id   AF-A0A9K3KWH3-F1
#
_cell.length_a   1.000
_cell.length_b   1.000
_cell.length_c   1.000
_cell.angle_alpha   90.00
_cell.angle_beta   90.00
_cell.angle_gamma   90.00
#
_symmetry.space_group_name_H-M   'P 1'
#
loop_
_entity.id
_entity.type
_entity.pdbx_description
1 polymer ?
#
loop_
_entity_poly.entity_id
_entity_poly.type
_entity_poly.pdbx_seq_one_letter_code
_entity_poly.pdbx_strand_id
1 'polypeptide(L)'
;MITTGVAAPAAGNVTADDDDVLSSIRAVRELLDQEFGGGHQASTNTTPATPTTQNHWKTKFYQLKQSHYDEKLQFEAKLDQQHHQLRHLEHKLKLAQQEADSEREMRKTLEATLDSHQKHIQILTKQLDKAQSERAQLEVKLKDFTDAVETGRDSLQKERSTWEELVKQIRIEKDHLSQKLGEEEAGRIRAQAWANELQKTVKLQHIRWQEAQSNMEKLQKQHALEVAMAKKVLQQKVNVLQDQVKKLAQSASAAARSASLVSDANVKLLQSKVKQLEETNTTMKNELDLKTKVVTEQTSEQDTLKQQYNECQASNIKLSKDLETVKAELATLKSLDRAHQSQTTTIPQTAAQVKRANLIQRFETVFTQDLSAIESLQSQITVMEKAQPSKKVKEGLAEKKKALHEKKASQINTLEKIEKLQDQQVQAIQKQLDEAAVKLEAARKEWYESEERLSTTTNVPNQNEEMQAKVDASASAFSIARQQVQSIKMELSNLLSQRSENRGRLANLRDVDDGTSGSSPTKATTDNAASAAAGSKVAQSSTATQKRASQEAKQRSKRRKTSTDDP
;
A
#
# COMPACT_ATOMS: atom_id res chain seq x y z
N MET A 1 58.13 -24.16 -40.66
CA MET A 1 59.38 -24.81 -41.12
C MET A 1 59.26 -24.98 -42.63
N ILE A 2 59.84 -24.05 -43.39
CA ILE A 2 59.97 -24.16 -44.85
C ILE A 2 61.47 -24.10 -45.12
N THR A 3 62.03 -25.19 -45.62
CA THR A 3 63.41 -25.28 -46.10
C THR A 3 63.38 -25.27 -47.62
N THR A 4 63.83 -24.19 -48.24
CA THR A 4 64.10 -24.12 -49.68
C THR A 4 65.60 -23.95 -49.87
N GLY A 5 66.24 -24.99 -50.40
CA GLY A 5 67.65 -25.02 -50.74
C GLY A 5 67.95 -24.23 -52.01
N VAL A 6 69.06 -23.50 -51.99
CA VAL A 6 69.64 -22.80 -53.13
C VAL A 6 70.85 -23.62 -53.58
N ALA A 7 70.81 -24.12 -54.82
CA ALA A 7 71.92 -24.82 -55.46
C ALA A 7 72.79 -23.82 -56.25
N ALA A 8 74.11 -23.89 -56.06
CA ALA A 8 75.12 -23.13 -56.78
C ALA A 8 75.49 -23.82 -58.10
N PRO A 9 75.78 -23.09 -59.20
CA PRO A 9 76.31 -23.70 -60.41
C PRO A 9 77.84 -23.81 -60.36
N ALA A 10 78.33 -24.97 -60.80
CA ALA A 10 79.73 -25.33 -60.91
C ALA A 10 80.48 -24.51 -61.97
N ALA A 11 81.68 -24.05 -61.62
CA ALA A 11 82.64 -23.45 -62.55
C ALA A 11 83.31 -24.56 -63.38
N GLY A 12 83.05 -24.56 -64.69
CA GLY A 12 83.78 -25.38 -65.66
C GLY A 12 85.14 -24.75 -65.97
N ASN A 13 86.20 -25.49 -65.63
CA ASN A 13 87.59 -25.16 -65.88
C ASN A 13 87.91 -25.50 -67.34
N VAL A 14 88.28 -24.52 -68.17
CA VAL A 14 88.74 -24.73 -69.56
C VAL A 14 90.26 -24.68 -69.55
N THR A 15 90.90 -25.84 -69.66
CA THR A 15 92.33 -25.97 -69.95
C THR A 15 92.54 -25.71 -71.45
N ALA A 16 93.35 -24.72 -71.78
CA ALA A 16 93.70 -24.37 -73.15
C ALA A 16 94.63 -25.41 -73.78
N ASP A 17 94.36 -25.72 -75.05
CA ASP A 17 95.15 -26.58 -75.93
C ASP A 17 96.51 -25.93 -76.24
N ASP A 18 97.59 -26.45 -75.64
CA ASP A 18 98.99 -26.11 -75.94
C ASP A 18 99.59 -27.00 -77.06
N ASP A 19 98.80 -27.88 -77.69
CA ASP A 19 99.28 -28.90 -78.65
C ASP A 19 99.52 -28.37 -80.08
N ASP A 20 98.98 -27.20 -80.46
CA ASP A 20 99.08 -26.67 -81.84
C ASP A 20 100.47 -26.06 -82.17
N VAL A 21 101.18 -25.54 -81.16
CA VAL A 21 102.50 -24.91 -81.36
C VAL A 21 103.59 -25.97 -81.60
N LEU A 22 103.49 -27.13 -80.95
CA LEU A 22 104.47 -28.22 -81.11
C LEU A 22 104.29 -28.98 -82.44
N SER A 23 103.07 -29.06 -82.96
CA SER A 23 102.77 -29.65 -84.28
C SER A 23 103.39 -28.82 -85.42
N SER A 24 103.34 -27.49 -85.30
CA SER A 24 103.90 -26.55 -86.28
C SER A 24 105.43 -26.60 -86.34
N ILE A 25 106.11 -26.81 -85.19
CA ILE A 25 107.58 -26.93 -85.13
C ILE A 25 108.07 -28.27 -85.71
N ARG A 26 107.31 -29.36 -85.55
CA ARG A 26 107.64 -30.67 -86.14
C ARG A 26 107.56 -30.64 -87.66
N ALA A 27 106.53 -30.01 -88.23
CA ALA A 27 106.35 -29.88 -89.68
C ALA A 27 107.46 -29.07 -90.37
N VAL A 28 107.99 -28.03 -89.71
CA VAL A 28 109.11 -27.24 -90.23
C VAL A 28 110.42 -28.02 -90.21
N ARG A 29 110.61 -28.93 -89.24
CA ARG A 29 111.82 -29.76 -89.12
C ARG A 29 111.87 -30.88 -90.16
N GLU A 30 110.73 -31.49 -90.47
CA GLU A 30 110.60 -32.55 -91.49
C GLU A 30 110.84 -32.03 -92.92
N LEU A 31 110.45 -30.79 -93.22
CA LEU A 31 110.72 -30.13 -94.51
C LEU A 31 112.20 -29.75 -94.69
N LEU A 32 112.91 -29.45 -93.61
CA LEU A 32 114.34 -29.11 -93.65
C LEU A 32 115.24 -30.34 -93.83
N ASP A 33 114.86 -31.49 -93.26
CA ASP A 33 115.62 -32.74 -93.38
C ASP A 33 115.46 -33.42 -94.77
N GLN A 34 114.36 -33.18 -95.49
CA GLN A 34 114.15 -33.69 -96.85
C GLN A 34 114.97 -32.96 -97.93
N GLU A 35 115.35 -31.69 -97.74
CA GLU A 35 116.03 -30.89 -98.78
C GLU A 35 117.56 -30.79 -98.60
N PHE A 36 118.13 -31.12 -97.44
CA PHE A 36 119.56 -30.88 -97.16
C PHE A 36 120.37 -32.08 -96.61
N GLY A 37 119.79 -33.28 -96.48
CA GLY A 37 120.43 -34.45 -95.86
C GLY A 37 120.76 -35.64 -96.79
N GLY A 38 121.88 -35.59 -97.51
CA GLY A 38 122.62 -36.76 -98.05
C GLY A 38 122.35 -37.12 -99.53
N GLY A 39 123.31 -37.41 -100.42
CA GLY A 39 124.75 -37.67 -100.28
C GLY A 39 125.16 -39.02 -100.92
N HIS A 40 125.45 -39.04 -102.23
CA HIS A 40 126.25 -40.02 -103.03
C HIS A 40 125.64 -41.44 -103.28
N GLN A 41 125.60 -42.02 -104.49
CA GLN A 41 126.67 -42.22 -105.48
C GLN A 41 126.21 -42.23 -106.96
N ALA A 42 127.06 -41.65 -107.80
CA ALA A 42 127.37 -41.90 -109.22
C ALA A 42 126.35 -42.57 -110.16
N SER A 43 125.94 -41.85 -111.23
CA SER A 43 126.20 -42.25 -112.62
C SER A 43 125.84 -41.13 -113.59
N THR A 44 126.64 -41.01 -114.65
CA THR A 44 126.70 -39.96 -115.66
C THR A 44 125.49 -39.93 -116.60
N ASN A 45 124.89 -38.75 -116.82
CA ASN A 45 124.62 -38.16 -118.16
C ASN A 45 123.56 -37.04 -118.13
N THR A 46 123.78 -36.06 -119.01
CA THR A 46 122.81 -35.15 -119.69
C THR A 46 121.93 -34.22 -118.85
N THR A 47 122.18 -32.90 -119.00
CA THR A 47 121.27 -31.74 -119.30
C THR A 47 119.79 -31.79 -118.83
N PRO A 48 119.06 -30.66 -118.60
CA PRO A 48 119.36 -29.25 -118.24
C PRO A 48 118.66 -28.82 -116.92
N ALA A 49 118.85 -27.58 -116.42
CA ALA A 49 117.94 -27.02 -115.40
C ALA A 49 117.73 -25.50 -115.53
N THR A 50 116.46 -25.13 -115.66
CA THR A 50 115.84 -23.81 -115.78
C THR A 50 115.55 -23.16 -114.40
N PRO A 51 115.31 -21.83 -114.34
CA PRO A 51 115.14 -21.09 -113.09
C PRO A 51 113.66 -21.01 -112.68
N THR A 52 113.18 -21.92 -111.84
CA THR A 52 111.77 -21.90 -111.37
C THR A 52 111.57 -22.02 -109.86
N THR A 53 112.61 -22.24 -109.06
CA THR A 53 112.50 -22.48 -107.60
C THR A 53 112.43 -21.22 -106.74
N GLN A 54 112.99 -20.08 -107.16
CA GLN A 54 113.06 -18.87 -106.33
C GLN A 54 111.71 -18.14 -106.16
N ASN A 55 110.84 -18.19 -107.18
CA ASN A 55 109.51 -17.56 -107.09
C ASN A 55 108.55 -18.33 -106.17
N HIS A 56 108.77 -19.62 -105.97
CA HIS A 56 107.92 -20.47 -105.12
C HIS A 56 108.03 -20.10 -103.62
N TRP A 57 109.24 -19.82 -103.14
CA TRP A 57 109.49 -19.45 -101.74
C TRP A 57 108.94 -18.08 -101.36
N LYS A 58 109.03 -17.10 -102.27
CA LYS A 58 108.41 -15.78 -102.05
C LYS A 58 106.89 -15.91 -101.92
N THR A 59 106.25 -16.69 -102.78
CA THR A 59 104.81 -16.93 -102.72
C THR A 59 104.40 -17.60 -101.41
N LYS A 60 105.12 -18.63 -100.95
CA LYS A 60 104.86 -19.29 -99.65
C LYS A 60 105.04 -18.35 -98.46
N PHE A 61 106.08 -17.50 -98.47
CA PHE A 61 106.31 -16.53 -97.39
C PHE A 61 105.21 -15.46 -97.32
N TYR A 62 104.76 -14.93 -98.46
CA TYR A 62 103.64 -13.99 -98.50
C TYR A 62 102.33 -14.63 -98.06
N GLN A 63 102.06 -15.88 -98.46
CA GLN A 63 100.90 -16.64 -98.00
C GLN A 63 100.93 -16.87 -96.49
N LEU A 64 102.09 -17.22 -95.90
CA LEU A 64 102.21 -17.39 -94.46
C LEU A 64 102.02 -16.08 -93.70
N LYS A 65 102.61 -14.98 -94.18
CA LYS A 65 102.43 -13.64 -93.60
C LYS A 65 100.96 -13.23 -93.66
N GLN A 66 100.28 -13.48 -94.78
CA GLN A 66 98.86 -13.20 -94.94
C GLN A 66 98.01 -14.06 -94.00
N SER A 67 98.28 -15.37 -93.89
CA SER A 67 97.62 -16.28 -92.94
C SER A 67 97.77 -15.80 -91.50
N HIS A 68 98.96 -15.37 -91.09
CA HIS A 68 99.19 -14.85 -89.72
C HIS A 68 98.47 -13.51 -89.47
N TYR A 69 98.33 -12.65 -90.49
CA TYR A 69 97.50 -11.45 -90.36
C TYR A 69 96.02 -11.80 -90.25
N ASP A 70 95.54 -12.75 -91.05
CA ASP A 70 94.15 -13.21 -91.03
C ASP A 70 93.81 -13.89 -89.70
N GLU A 71 94.70 -14.73 -89.16
CA GLU A 71 94.58 -15.33 -87.82
C GLU A 71 94.58 -14.27 -86.72
N LYS A 72 95.51 -13.30 -86.76
CA LYS A 72 95.52 -12.20 -85.78
C LYS A 72 94.21 -11.40 -85.82
N LEU A 73 93.70 -11.10 -87.01
CA LEU A 73 92.43 -10.40 -87.19
C LEU A 73 91.26 -11.24 -86.65
N GLN A 74 91.26 -12.56 -86.85
CA GLN A 74 90.28 -13.47 -86.26
C GLN A 74 90.36 -13.52 -84.73
N PHE A 75 91.56 -13.54 -84.15
CA PHE A 75 91.75 -13.50 -82.69
C PHE A 75 91.26 -12.19 -82.10
N GLU A 76 91.56 -11.05 -82.74
CA GLU A 76 91.11 -9.72 -82.31
C GLU A 76 89.58 -9.61 -82.39
N ALA A 77 88.97 -10.10 -83.48
CA ALA A 77 87.51 -10.19 -83.61
C ALA A 77 86.87 -11.10 -82.55
N LYS A 78 87.51 -12.22 -82.20
CA LYS A 78 87.04 -13.15 -81.15
C LYS A 78 87.15 -12.52 -79.75
N LEU A 79 88.22 -11.77 -79.48
CA LEU A 79 88.39 -11.00 -78.24
C LEU A 79 87.33 -9.92 -78.11
N ASP A 80 87.04 -9.17 -79.17
CA ASP A 80 85.98 -8.17 -79.18
C ASP A 80 84.60 -8.80 -78.99
N GLN A 81 84.33 -9.95 -79.62
CA GLN A 81 83.11 -10.71 -79.40
C GLN A 81 82.97 -11.16 -77.95
N GLN A 82 84.05 -11.67 -77.34
CA GLN A 82 84.06 -12.06 -75.93
C GLN A 82 83.85 -10.86 -75.00
N HIS A 83 84.49 -9.71 -75.27
CA HIS A 83 84.25 -8.48 -74.51
C HIS A 83 82.79 -8.01 -74.60
N HIS A 84 82.17 -8.11 -75.78
CA HIS A 84 80.75 -7.78 -75.94
C HIS A 84 79.86 -8.74 -75.16
N GLN A 85 80.17 -10.04 -75.17
CA GLN A 85 79.46 -11.04 -74.37
C GLN A 85 79.61 -10.78 -72.87
N LEU A 86 80.81 -10.40 -72.40
CA LEU A 86 81.08 -10.10 -71.00
C LEU A 86 80.28 -8.89 -70.53
N ARG A 87 80.29 -7.79 -71.29
CA ARG A 87 79.46 -6.61 -70.99
C ARG A 87 77.96 -6.93 -70.99
N HIS A 88 77.51 -7.77 -71.92
CA HIS A 88 76.10 -8.20 -71.98
C HIS A 88 75.71 -9.03 -70.75
N LEU A 89 76.58 -9.93 -70.31
CA LEU A 89 76.38 -10.73 -69.09
C LEU A 89 76.41 -9.85 -67.83
N GLU A 90 77.32 -8.88 -67.74
CA GLU A 90 77.36 -7.91 -66.64
C GLU A 90 76.08 -7.06 -66.58
N HIS A 91 75.58 -6.62 -67.72
CA HIS A 91 74.32 -5.88 -67.79
C HIS A 91 73.14 -6.74 -67.35
N LYS A 92 73.06 -8.00 -67.82
CA LYS A 92 72.05 -8.97 -67.37
C LYS A 92 72.13 -9.25 -65.87
N LEU A 93 73.33 -9.37 -65.32
CA LEU A 93 73.54 -9.58 -63.89
C LEU A 93 73.03 -8.38 -63.08
N LYS A 94 73.31 -7.15 -63.53
CA LYS A 94 72.80 -5.93 -62.89
C LYS A 94 71.27 -5.86 -62.90
N LEU A 95 70.64 -6.20 -64.03
CA LEU A 95 69.17 -6.26 -64.12
C LEU A 95 68.59 -7.33 -63.18
N ALA A 96 69.16 -8.54 -63.16
CA ALA A 96 68.73 -9.61 -62.26
C ALA A 96 68.90 -9.22 -60.79
N GLN A 97 69.97 -8.49 -60.44
CA GLN A 97 70.19 -7.95 -59.09
C GLN A 97 69.09 -6.93 -58.71
N GLN A 98 68.76 -6.00 -59.60
CA GLN A 98 67.70 -5.01 -59.37
C GLN A 98 66.33 -5.67 -59.21
N GLU A 99 66.03 -6.69 -60.03
CA GLU A 99 64.80 -7.45 -59.93
C GLU A 99 64.73 -8.21 -58.59
N ALA A 100 65.81 -8.88 -58.19
CA ALA A 100 65.92 -9.56 -56.90
C ALA A 100 65.74 -8.61 -55.70
N ASP A 101 66.31 -7.41 -55.77
CA ASP A 101 66.14 -6.38 -54.72
C ASP A 101 64.69 -5.87 -54.66
N SER A 102 64.04 -5.70 -55.81
CA SER A 102 62.62 -5.31 -55.87
C SER A 102 61.69 -6.40 -55.31
N GLU A 103 61.97 -7.67 -55.61
CA GLU A 103 61.23 -8.81 -55.08
C GLU A 103 61.39 -8.91 -53.57
N ARG A 104 62.60 -8.64 -53.06
CA ARG A 104 62.88 -8.62 -51.63
C ARG A 104 62.08 -7.54 -50.90
N GLU A 105 61.98 -6.34 -51.45
CA GLU A 105 61.16 -5.27 -50.86
C GLU A 105 59.65 -5.56 -50.96
N MET A 106 59.18 -6.17 -52.05
CA MET A 106 57.78 -6.65 -52.14
C MET A 106 57.47 -7.71 -51.07
N ARG A 107 58.35 -8.71 -50.90
CA ARG A 107 58.20 -9.74 -49.86
C ARG A 107 58.15 -9.13 -48.47
N LYS A 108 59.05 -8.19 -48.15
CA LYS A 108 59.08 -7.48 -46.87
C LYS A 108 57.79 -6.68 -46.61
N THR A 109 57.25 -6.05 -47.65
CA THR A 109 55.98 -5.32 -47.56
C THR A 109 54.80 -6.27 -47.30
N LEU A 110 54.78 -7.42 -47.98
CA LEU A 110 53.75 -8.46 -47.78
C LEU A 110 53.85 -9.12 -46.39
N GLU A 111 55.06 -9.36 -45.89
CA GLU A 111 55.26 -9.85 -44.53
C GLU A 111 54.76 -8.85 -43.48
N ALA A 112 55.04 -7.56 -43.66
CA ALA A 112 54.55 -6.51 -42.77
C ALA A 112 53.01 -6.38 -42.78
N THR A 113 52.37 -6.52 -43.95
CA THR A 113 50.90 -6.52 -44.03
C THR A 113 50.30 -7.77 -43.42
N LEU A 114 50.89 -8.95 -43.64
CA LEU A 114 50.47 -10.20 -43.00
C LEU A 114 50.52 -10.10 -41.47
N ASP A 115 51.63 -9.61 -40.92
CA ASP A 115 51.80 -9.38 -39.47
C ASP A 115 50.76 -8.40 -38.92
N SER A 116 50.46 -7.32 -39.66
CA SER A 116 49.43 -6.35 -39.28
C SER A 116 48.04 -6.97 -39.24
N HIS A 117 47.67 -7.75 -40.27
CA HIS A 117 46.39 -8.46 -40.33
C HIS A 117 46.27 -9.50 -39.23
N GLN A 118 47.35 -10.22 -38.91
CA GLN A 118 47.36 -11.22 -37.85
C GLN A 118 47.16 -10.59 -36.46
N LYS A 119 47.79 -9.43 -36.22
CA LYS A 119 47.53 -8.62 -35.01
C LYS A 119 46.09 -8.13 -34.96
N HIS A 120 45.53 -7.69 -36.09
CA HIS A 120 44.14 -7.25 -36.15
C HIS A 120 43.15 -8.38 -35.81
N ILE A 121 43.37 -9.59 -36.34
CA ILE A 121 42.58 -10.78 -36.01
C ILE A 121 42.64 -11.06 -34.50
N GLN A 122 43.83 -11.02 -33.89
CA GLN A 122 43.96 -11.24 -32.44
C GLN A 122 43.18 -10.20 -31.61
N ILE A 123 43.15 -8.94 -32.05
CA ILE A 123 42.36 -7.88 -31.40
C ILE A 123 40.87 -8.21 -31.51
N LEU A 124 40.39 -8.58 -32.70
CA LEU A 124 38.98 -8.95 -32.92
C LEU A 124 38.58 -10.18 -32.09
N THR A 125 39.44 -11.19 -31.97
CA THR A 125 39.20 -12.35 -31.11
C THR A 125 39.02 -11.93 -29.65
N LYS A 126 39.91 -11.09 -29.12
CA LYS A 126 39.79 -10.57 -27.74
C LYS A 126 38.51 -9.75 -27.53
N GLN A 127 38.11 -8.97 -28.53
CA GLN A 127 36.86 -8.22 -28.48
C GLN A 127 35.63 -9.14 -28.50
N LEU A 128 35.68 -10.22 -29.30
CA LEU A 128 34.63 -11.23 -29.34
C LEU A 128 34.51 -11.95 -27.99
N ASP A 129 35.62 -12.36 -27.39
CA ASP A 129 35.64 -13.02 -26.06
C ASP A 129 35.05 -12.10 -24.99
N LYS A 130 35.39 -10.80 -25.03
CA LYS A 130 34.81 -9.80 -24.12
C LYS A 130 33.30 -9.66 -24.33
N ALA A 131 32.85 -9.56 -25.57
CA ALA A 131 31.43 -9.45 -25.90
C ALA A 131 30.65 -10.70 -25.48
N GLN A 132 31.23 -11.90 -25.62
CA GLN A 132 30.64 -13.15 -25.14
C GLN A 132 30.54 -13.17 -23.61
N SER A 133 31.58 -12.70 -22.90
CA SER A 133 31.54 -12.59 -21.44
C SER A 133 30.48 -11.60 -20.95
N GLU A 134 30.39 -10.43 -21.57
CA GLU A 134 29.36 -9.42 -21.25
C GLU A 134 27.95 -9.96 -21.52
N ARG A 135 27.76 -10.67 -22.64
CA ARG A 135 26.49 -11.33 -22.95
C ARG A 135 26.11 -12.35 -21.87
N ALA A 136 27.04 -13.21 -21.44
CA ALA A 136 26.78 -14.20 -20.41
C ALA A 136 26.38 -13.54 -19.07
N GLN A 137 27.03 -12.44 -18.68
CA GLN A 137 26.66 -11.68 -17.48
C GLN A 137 25.26 -11.07 -17.58
N LEU A 138 24.88 -10.58 -18.77
CA LEU A 138 23.54 -10.04 -19.00
C LEU A 138 22.48 -11.14 -18.97
N GLU A 139 22.76 -12.33 -19.50
CA GLU A 139 21.85 -13.49 -19.45
C GLU A 139 21.60 -13.94 -18.00
N VAL A 140 22.64 -13.95 -17.14
CA VAL A 140 22.49 -14.23 -15.71
C VAL A 140 21.60 -13.18 -15.04
N LYS A 141 21.87 -11.89 -15.24
CA LYS A 141 21.05 -10.81 -14.66
C LYS A 141 19.59 -10.88 -15.12
N LEU A 142 19.36 -11.19 -16.39
CA LEU A 142 18.01 -11.34 -16.94
C LEU A 142 17.26 -12.49 -16.26
N LYS A 143 17.96 -13.60 -15.97
CA LYS A 143 17.41 -14.70 -15.20
C LYS A 143 17.07 -14.29 -13.77
N ASP A 144 17.97 -13.62 -13.07
CA ASP A 144 17.72 -13.13 -11.70
C ASP A 144 16.49 -12.21 -11.63
N PHE A 145 16.32 -11.31 -12.61
CA PHE A 145 15.13 -10.46 -12.70
C PHE A 145 13.85 -11.26 -12.98
N THR A 146 13.93 -12.30 -13.82
CA THR A 146 12.79 -13.16 -14.13
C THR A 146 12.35 -13.94 -12.88
N ASP A 147 13.31 -14.54 -12.16
CA ASP A 147 13.08 -15.27 -10.92
C ASP A 147 12.51 -14.34 -9.83
N ALA A 148 13.00 -13.10 -9.74
CA ALA A 148 12.46 -12.08 -8.83
C ALA A 148 11.01 -11.69 -9.16
N VAL A 149 10.65 -11.60 -10.45
CA VAL A 149 9.29 -11.32 -10.88
C VAL A 149 8.36 -12.49 -10.59
N GLU A 150 8.79 -13.73 -10.84
CA GLU A 150 8.00 -14.93 -10.55
C GLU A 150 7.74 -15.10 -9.05
N THR A 151 8.78 -14.95 -8.22
CA THR A 151 8.63 -14.99 -6.75
C THR A 151 7.71 -13.88 -6.23
N GLY A 152 7.81 -12.66 -6.77
CA GLY A 152 6.89 -11.57 -6.47
C GLY A 152 5.44 -11.88 -6.86
N ARG A 153 5.23 -12.51 -8.03
CA ARG A 153 3.91 -12.94 -8.50
C ARG A 153 3.29 -13.96 -7.56
N ASP A 154 4.05 -14.97 -7.13
CA ASP A 154 3.56 -16.02 -6.25
C ASP A 154 3.23 -15.48 -4.85
N SER A 155 4.01 -14.52 -4.35
CA SER A 155 3.70 -13.81 -3.10
C SER A 155 2.37 -13.06 -3.20
N LEU A 156 2.18 -12.27 -4.25
CA LEU A 156 0.93 -11.55 -4.49
C LEU A 156 -0.27 -12.49 -4.67
N GLN A 157 -0.06 -13.64 -5.30
CA GLN A 157 -1.12 -14.64 -5.46
C GLN A 157 -1.52 -15.26 -4.11
N LYS A 158 -0.56 -15.56 -3.23
CA LYS A 158 -0.83 -16.02 -1.87
C LYS A 158 -1.59 -14.95 -1.06
N GLU A 159 -1.14 -13.71 -1.10
CA GLU A 159 -1.84 -12.59 -0.44
C GLU A 159 -3.27 -12.46 -0.98
N ARG A 160 -3.46 -12.51 -2.30
CA ARG A 160 -4.78 -12.46 -2.91
C ARG A 160 -5.70 -13.57 -2.39
N SER A 161 -5.21 -14.81 -2.29
CA SER A 161 -6.00 -15.91 -1.72
C SER A 161 -6.37 -15.67 -0.25
N THR A 162 -5.46 -15.11 0.56
CA THR A 162 -5.77 -14.74 1.95
C THR A 162 -6.85 -13.65 2.05
N TRP A 163 -6.77 -12.63 1.19
CA TRP A 163 -7.79 -11.58 1.12
C TRP A 163 -9.14 -12.10 0.63
N GLU A 164 -9.15 -12.99 -0.35
CA GLU A 164 -10.39 -13.61 -0.83
C GLU A 164 -11.08 -14.43 0.27
N GLU A 165 -10.33 -15.15 1.09
CA GLU A 165 -10.88 -15.90 2.22
C GLU A 165 -11.41 -14.99 3.33
N LEU A 166 -10.67 -13.94 3.66
CA LEU A 166 -11.10 -12.95 4.66
C LEU A 166 -12.36 -12.19 4.20
N VAL A 167 -12.48 -11.87 2.91
CA VAL A 167 -13.70 -11.27 2.35
C VAL A 167 -14.90 -12.23 2.44
N LYS A 168 -14.71 -13.53 2.21
CA LYS A 168 -15.78 -14.53 2.42
C LYS A 168 -16.22 -14.57 3.88
N GLN A 169 -15.27 -14.60 4.82
CA GLN A 169 -15.57 -14.60 6.26
C GLN A 169 -16.36 -13.36 6.68
N ILE A 170 -15.91 -12.16 6.28
CA ILE A 170 -16.61 -10.91 6.55
C ILE A 170 -18.04 -10.95 5.98
N ARG A 171 -18.23 -11.55 4.80
CA ARG A 171 -19.56 -11.66 4.19
C ARG A 171 -20.48 -12.56 5.01
N ILE A 172 -19.98 -13.71 5.44
CA ILE A 172 -20.72 -14.64 6.31
C ILE A 172 -21.08 -13.97 7.64
N GLU A 173 -20.13 -13.29 8.28
CA GLU A 173 -20.38 -12.57 9.54
C GLU A 173 -21.40 -11.44 9.38
N LYS A 174 -21.32 -10.69 8.28
CA LYS A 174 -22.29 -9.64 7.97
C LYS A 174 -23.71 -10.22 7.83
N ASP A 175 -23.85 -11.33 7.11
CA ASP A 175 -25.15 -11.98 6.91
C ASP A 175 -25.70 -12.51 8.24
N HIS A 176 -24.84 -13.10 9.08
CA HIS A 176 -25.19 -13.54 10.44
C HIS A 176 -25.63 -12.39 11.36
N LEU A 177 -24.90 -11.27 11.34
CA LEU A 177 -25.26 -10.08 12.12
C LEU A 177 -26.57 -9.47 11.63
N SER A 178 -26.81 -9.44 10.32
CA SER A 178 -28.07 -8.96 9.75
C SER A 178 -29.25 -9.85 10.16
N GLN A 179 -29.06 -11.17 10.19
CA GLN A 179 -30.07 -12.10 10.69
C GLN A 179 -30.37 -11.86 12.17
N LYS A 180 -29.33 -11.77 13.01
CA LYS A 180 -29.51 -11.47 14.45
C LYS A 180 -30.24 -10.15 14.69
N LEU A 181 -29.90 -9.11 13.93
CA LEU A 181 -30.57 -7.82 14.04
C LEU A 181 -32.07 -7.94 13.67
N GLY A 182 -32.39 -8.70 12.62
CA GLY A 182 -33.77 -8.99 12.24
C GLY A 182 -34.53 -9.78 13.31
N GLU A 183 -33.89 -10.76 13.95
CA GLU A 183 -34.46 -11.54 15.05
C GLU A 183 -34.67 -10.68 16.31
N GLU A 184 -33.73 -9.80 16.64
CA GLU A 184 -33.85 -8.84 17.75
C GLU A 184 -34.96 -7.82 17.48
N GLU A 185 -35.07 -7.28 16.26
CA GLU A 185 -36.14 -6.34 15.90
C GLU A 185 -37.51 -7.02 15.95
N ALA A 186 -37.62 -8.27 15.46
CA ALA A 186 -38.82 -9.08 15.63
C ALA A 186 -39.13 -9.37 17.10
N GLY A 187 -38.10 -9.60 17.93
CA GLY A 187 -38.21 -9.70 19.39
C GLY A 187 -38.77 -8.43 20.01
N ARG A 188 -38.24 -7.26 19.64
CA ARG A 188 -38.69 -5.96 20.12
C ARG A 188 -40.14 -5.68 19.74
N ILE A 189 -40.53 -5.98 18.51
CA ILE A 189 -41.93 -5.82 18.05
C ILE A 189 -42.86 -6.72 18.87
N ARG A 190 -42.48 -7.97 19.15
CA ARG A 190 -43.25 -8.88 20.00
C ARG A 190 -43.37 -8.37 21.43
N ALA A 191 -42.27 -7.94 22.04
CA ALA A 191 -42.27 -7.38 23.40
C ALA A 191 -43.14 -6.11 23.49
N GLN A 192 -43.06 -5.23 22.50
CA GLN A 192 -43.89 -4.02 22.43
C GLN A 192 -45.38 -4.35 22.25
N ALA A 193 -45.72 -5.32 21.41
CA ALA A 193 -47.10 -5.78 21.26
C ALA A 193 -47.64 -6.34 22.58
N TRP A 194 -46.85 -7.14 23.29
CA TRP A 194 -47.22 -7.69 24.59
C TRP A 194 -47.37 -6.60 25.66
N ALA A 195 -46.45 -5.63 25.71
CA ALA A 195 -46.55 -4.48 26.63
C ALA A 195 -47.82 -3.64 26.39
N ASN A 196 -48.18 -3.41 25.13
CA ASN A 196 -49.43 -2.73 24.77
C ASN A 196 -50.66 -3.52 25.25
N GLU A 197 -50.64 -4.84 25.11
CA GLU A 197 -51.75 -5.70 25.54
C GLU A 197 -51.88 -5.76 27.07
N LEU A 198 -50.75 -5.84 27.78
CA LEU A 198 -50.71 -5.68 29.23
C LEU A 198 -51.25 -4.33 29.67
N GLN A 199 -50.85 -3.24 29.00
CA GLN A 199 -51.34 -1.91 29.32
C GLN A 199 -52.86 -1.80 29.15
N LYS A 200 -53.43 -2.38 28.07
CA LYS A 200 -54.89 -2.45 27.90
C LYS A 200 -55.54 -3.23 29.04
N THR A 201 -54.98 -4.39 29.39
CA THR A 201 -55.49 -5.25 30.48
C THR A 201 -55.47 -4.52 31.82
N VAL A 202 -54.38 -3.81 32.14
CA VAL A 202 -54.29 -2.99 33.36
C VAL A 202 -55.34 -1.89 33.37
N LYS A 203 -55.51 -1.17 32.26
CA LYS A 203 -56.56 -0.14 32.15
C LYS A 203 -57.95 -0.73 32.36
N LEU A 204 -58.24 -1.89 31.77
CA LEU A 204 -59.51 -2.58 31.95
C LEU A 204 -59.72 -3.04 33.40
N GLN A 205 -58.71 -3.63 34.02
CA GLN A 205 -58.72 -4.03 35.44
C GLN A 205 -58.95 -2.83 36.36
N HIS A 206 -58.31 -1.69 36.07
CA HIS A 206 -58.49 -0.45 36.83
C HIS A 206 -59.93 0.07 36.75
N ILE A 207 -60.54 0.07 35.55
CA ILE A 207 -61.94 0.45 35.37
C ILE A 207 -62.86 -0.48 36.19
N ARG A 208 -62.65 -1.80 36.09
CA ARG A 208 -63.42 -2.79 36.87
C ARG A 208 -63.29 -2.57 38.38
N TRP A 209 -62.10 -2.24 38.85
CA TRP A 209 -61.87 -1.94 40.26
C TRP A 209 -62.61 -0.67 40.70
N GLN A 210 -62.61 0.39 39.88
CA GLN A 210 -63.38 1.62 40.14
C GLN A 210 -64.89 1.34 40.19
N GLU A 211 -65.41 0.52 39.25
CA GLU A 211 -66.82 0.09 39.25
C GLU A 211 -67.17 -0.71 40.52
N ALA A 212 -66.32 -1.66 40.90
CA ALA A 212 -66.51 -2.45 42.12
C ALA A 212 -66.50 -1.57 43.38
N GLN A 213 -65.60 -0.59 43.46
CA GLN A 213 -65.56 0.38 44.55
C GLN A 213 -66.86 1.21 44.61
N SER A 214 -67.32 1.72 43.46
CA SER A 214 -68.57 2.48 43.39
C SER A 214 -69.78 1.65 43.83
N ASN A 215 -69.83 0.38 43.43
CA ASN A 215 -70.91 -0.54 43.82
C ASN A 215 -70.85 -0.87 45.31
N MET A 216 -69.66 -1.08 45.88
CA MET A 216 -69.49 -1.30 47.32
C MET A 216 -69.94 -0.09 48.13
N GLU A 217 -69.62 1.13 47.70
CA GLU A 217 -70.11 2.36 48.36
C GLU A 217 -71.64 2.49 48.29
N LYS A 218 -72.25 2.13 47.14
CA LYS A 218 -73.73 2.10 47.01
C LYS A 218 -74.34 1.07 47.96
N LEU A 219 -73.77 -0.13 48.03
CA LEU A 219 -74.26 -1.21 48.88
C LEU A 219 -74.10 -0.89 50.37
N GLN A 220 -72.99 -0.26 50.76
CA GLN A 220 -72.79 0.28 52.11
C GLN A 220 -73.84 1.35 52.46
N LYS A 221 -74.16 2.27 51.53
CA LYS A 221 -75.21 3.28 51.73
C LYS A 221 -76.60 2.63 51.85
N GLN A 222 -76.91 1.63 51.03
CA GLN A 222 -78.16 0.86 51.11
C GLN A 222 -78.27 0.13 52.46
N HIS A 223 -77.23 -0.60 52.87
CA HIS A 223 -77.20 -1.28 54.15
C HIS A 223 -77.34 -0.31 55.33
N ALA A 224 -76.67 0.85 55.30
CA ALA A 224 -76.83 1.88 56.32
C ALA A 224 -78.28 2.40 56.41
N LEU A 225 -78.94 2.57 55.26
CA LEU A 225 -80.35 2.97 55.19
C LEU A 225 -81.29 1.88 55.72
N GLU A 226 -81.06 0.62 55.35
CA GLU A 226 -81.82 -0.54 55.86
C GLU A 226 -81.67 -0.70 57.37
N VAL A 227 -80.45 -0.59 57.90
CA VAL A 227 -80.18 -0.62 59.34
C VAL A 227 -80.88 0.54 60.06
N ALA A 228 -80.87 1.74 59.47
CA ALA A 228 -81.58 2.90 60.04
C ALA A 228 -83.10 2.69 60.06
N MET A 229 -83.68 2.15 58.98
CA MET A 229 -85.10 1.80 58.92
C MET A 229 -85.46 0.71 59.94
N ALA A 230 -84.66 -0.35 60.02
CA ALA A 230 -84.85 -1.43 60.99
C ALA A 230 -84.78 -0.91 62.43
N LYS A 231 -83.83 -0.01 62.74
CA LYS A 231 -83.72 0.65 64.04
C LYS A 231 -84.96 1.49 64.35
N LYS A 232 -85.51 2.23 63.38
CA LYS A 232 -86.73 3.02 63.54
C LYS A 232 -87.96 2.13 63.81
N VAL A 233 -88.11 1.03 63.08
CA VAL A 233 -89.20 0.06 63.29
C VAL A 233 -89.08 -0.61 64.66
N LEU A 234 -87.87 -1.04 65.05
CA LEU A 234 -87.63 -1.61 66.38
C LEU A 234 -87.93 -0.58 67.49
N GLN A 235 -87.50 0.68 67.33
CA GLN A 235 -87.81 1.73 68.29
C GLN A 235 -89.33 1.97 68.40
N GLN A 236 -90.06 1.99 67.28
CA GLN A 236 -91.52 2.09 67.29
C GLN A 236 -92.16 0.91 68.02
N LYS A 237 -91.71 -0.33 67.75
CA LYS A 237 -92.19 -1.53 68.46
C LYS A 237 -91.91 -1.43 69.97
N VAL A 238 -90.71 -0.98 70.37
CA VAL A 238 -90.35 -0.76 71.79
C VAL A 238 -91.26 0.27 72.44
N ASN A 239 -91.54 1.40 71.77
CA ASN A 239 -92.42 2.43 72.30
C ASN A 239 -93.86 1.91 72.46
N VAL A 240 -94.39 1.16 71.48
CA VAL A 240 -95.72 0.53 71.57
C VAL A 240 -95.79 -0.48 72.72
N LEU A 241 -94.74 -1.31 72.88
CA LEU A 241 -94.67 -2.25 74.00
C LEU A 241 -94.57 -1.53 75.35
N GLN A 242 -93.81 -0.43 75.45
CA GLN A 242 -93.77 0.41 76.65
C GLN A 242 -95.15 1.00 76.97
N ASP A 243 -95.87 1.51 75.97
CA ASP A 243 -97.23 2.03 76.15
C ASP A 243 -98.22 0.93 76.56
N GLN A 244 -98.11 -0.27 75.99
CA GLN A 244 -98.92 -1.41 76.38
C GLN A 244 -98.63 -1.85 77.82
N VAL A 245 -97.35 -1.92 78.23
CA VAL A 245 -96.96 -2.21 79.62
C VAL A 245 -97.49 -1.14 80.56
N LYS A 246 -97.43 0.14 80.18
CA LYS A 246 -97.96 1.25 80.98
C LYS A 246 -99.49 1.17 81.13
N LYS A 247 -100.22 0.87 80.05
CA LYS A 247 -101.67 0.61 80.09
C LYS A 247 -102.02 -0.62 80.92
N LEU A 248 -101.24 -1.69 80.82
CA LEU A 248 -101.43 -2.89 81.63
C LEU A 248 -101.19 -2.61 83.11
N ALA A 249 -100.13 -1.89 83.45
CA ALA A 249 -99.85 -1.44 84.83
C ALA A 249 -100.98 -0.55 85.37
N GLN A 250 -101.52 0.36 84.55
CA GLN A 250 -102.70 1.17 84.89
C GLN A 250 -103.96 0.30 85.08
N SER A 251 -104.22 -0.66 84.18
CA SER A 251 -105.37 -1.57 84.30
C SER A 251 -105.24 -2.55 85.47
N ALA A 252 -104.02 -2.98 85.81
CA ALA A 252 -103.74 -3.80 86.98
C ALA A 252 -103.89 -2.99 88.27
N SER A 253 -103.51 -1.71 88.26
CA SER A 253 -103.78 -0.80 89.38
C SER A 253 -105.27 -0.46 89.56
N ALA A 254 -106.05 -0.47 88.46
CA ALA A 254 -107.51 -0.33 88.50
C ALA A 254 -108.19 -1.62 88.97
N ALA A 255 -107.73 -2.79 88.51
CA ALA A 255 -108.21 -4.10 88.94
C ALA A 255 -107.86 -4.39 90.42
N ALA A 256 -106.72 -3.87 90.91
CA ALA A 256 -106.36 -3.94 92.33
C ALA A 256 -107.28 -3.11 93.25
N ARG A 257 -108.11 -2.20 92.71
CA ARG A 257 -109.13 -1.44 93.47
C ARG A 257 -110.53 -2.07 93.42
N SER A 258 -110.70 -3.18 92.73
CA SER A 258 -111.97 -3.93 92.65
C SER A 258 -111.70 -5.42 92.87
N ALA A 259 -111.32 -5.79 94.09
CA ALA A 259 -111.30 -7.18 94.52
C ALA A 259 -112.71 -7.61 94.93
N SER A 260 -113.45 -8.21 94.00
CA SER A 260 -114.54 -9.15 94.28
C SER A 260 -115.04 -9.79 92.98
N LEU A 261 -114.97 -11.12 92.94
CA LEU A 261 -115.57 -12.04 91.97
C LEU A 261 -114.85 -12.24 90.63
N VAL A 262 -114.02 -13.31 90.67
CA VAL A 262 -113.49 -14.11 89.58
C VAL A 262 -114.59 -14.49 88.59
N SER A 263 -114.33 -14.26 87.31
CA SER A 263 -115.14 -14.78 86.21
C SER A 263 -114.27 -15.01 84.98
N ASP A 264 -114.50 -16.16 84.38
CA ASP A 264 -113.98 -16.80 83.16
C ASP A 264 -113.53 -15.86 82.02
N ALA A 265 -114.03 -14.62 81.98
CA ALA A 265 -113.60 -13.57 81.08
C ALA A 265 -112.11 -13.19 81.20
N ASN A 266 -111.54 -13.16 82.41
CA ASN A 266 -110.12 -12.82 82.60
C ASN A 266 -109.18 -13.92 82.12
N VAL A 267 -109.59 -15.20 82.26
CA VAL A 267 -108.83 -16.34 81.75
C VAL A 267 -108.86 -16.36 80.22
N LYS A 268 -110.02 -16.12 79.60
CA LYS A 268 -110.14 -16.00 78.13
C LYS A 268 -109.35 -14.81 77.57
N LEU A 269 -109.33 -13.68 78.28
CA LEU A 269 -108.53 -12.52 77.89
C LEU A 269 -107.02 -12.79 78.00
N LEU A 270 -106.59 -13.48 79.07
CA LEU A 270 -105.19 -13.89 79.21
C LEU A 270 -104.79 -14.94 78.18
N GLN A 271 -105.63 -15.94 77.88
CA GLN A 271 -105.38 -16.91 76.82
C GLN A 271 -105.32 -16.27 75.44
N SER A 272 -106.23 -15.34 75.12
CA SER A 272 -106.18 -14.55 73.88
C SER A 272 -104.87 -13.76 73.78
N LYS A 273 -104.41 -13.15 74.87
CA LYS A 273 -103.13 -12.41 74.90
C LYS A 273 -101.92 -13.32 74.79
N VAL A 274 -101.92 -14.49 75.44
CA VAL A 274 -100.85 -15.49 75.31
C VAL A 274 -100.75 -15.95 73.85
N LYS A 275 -101.88 -16.26 73.21
CA LYS A 275 -101.91 -16.64 71.80
C LYS A 275 -101.39 -15.53 70.88
N GLN A 276 -101.76 -14.27 71.14
CA GLN A 276 -101.25 -13.13 70.37
C GLN A 276 -99.75 -12.89 70.60
N LEU A 277 -99.24 -13.16 71.80
CA LEU A 277 -97.82 -13.14 72.11
C LEU A 277 -97.07 -14.30 71.42
N GLU A 278 -97.66 -15.48 71.32
CA GLU A 278 -97.09 -16.62 70.58
C GLU A 278 -97.03 -16.35 69.07
N GLU A 279 -98.09 -15.77 68.49
CA GLU A 279 -98.13 -15.35 67.08
C GLU A 279 -97.11 -14.24 66.79
N THR A 280 -96.94 -13.28 67.69
CA THR A 280 -95.89 -12.25 67.53
C THR A 280 -94.49 -12.82 67.72
N ASN A 281 -94.29 -13.77 68.65
CA ASN A 281 -92.99 -14.39 68.87
C ASN A 281 -92.57 -15.29 67.71
N THR A 282 -93.50 -16.04 67.13
CA THR A 282 -93.25 -16.82 65.90
C THR A 282 -92.94 -15.91 64.71
N THR A 283 -93.64 -14.78 64.57
CA THR A 283 -93.33 -13.78 63.53
C THR A 283 -91.93 -13.16 63.74
N MET A 284 -91.57 -12.79 64.97
CA MET A 284 -90.23 -12.25 65.29
C MET A 284 -89.12 -13.28 65.04
N LYS A 285 -89.36 -14.55 65.34
CA LYS A 285 -88.41 -15.63 65.06
C LYS A 285 -88.18 -15.79 63.57
N ASN A 286 -89.24 -15.77 62.76
CA ASN A 286 -89.12 -15.84 61.30
C ASN A 286 -88.40 -14.61 60.72
N GLU A 287 -88.66 -13.40 61.24
CA GLU A 287 -87.92 -12.18 60.86
C GLU A 287 -86.43 -12.27 61.24
N LEU A 288 -86.10 -12.86 62.39
CA LEU A 288 -84.73 -13.05 62.85
C LEU A 288 -83.98 -14.06 61.97
N ASP A 289 -84.60 -15.19 61.63
CA ASP A 289 -84.01 -16.21 60.76
C ASP A 289 -83.76 -15.66 59.35
N LEU A 290 -84.71 -14.89 58.80
CA LEU A 290 -84.54 -14.24 57.50
C LEU A 290 -83.38 -13.23 57.52
N LYS A 291 -83.28 -12.40 58.56
CA LYS A 291 -82.16 -11.45 58.72
C LYS A 291 -80.83 -12.14 58.90
N THR A 292 -80.79 -13.23 59.65
CA THR A 292 -79.58 -14.04 59.84
C THR A 292 -79.10 -14.59 58.50
N LYS A 293 -80.03 -15.07 57.66
CA LYS A 293 -79.72 -15.55 56.31
C LYS A 293 -79.15 -14.44 55.41
N VAL A 294 -79.76 -13.25 55.42
CA VAL A 294 -79.26 -12.09 54.65
C VAL A 294 -77.86 -11.68 55.11
N VAL A 295 -77.60 -11.65 56.42
CA VAL A 295 -76.26 -11.32 56.95
C VAL A 295 -75.22 -12.36 56.55
N THR A 296 -75.56 -13.66 56.55
CA THR A 296 -74.65 -14.71 56.09
C THR A 296 -74.33 -14.62 54.60
N GLU A 297 -75.31 -14.26 53.75
CA GLU A 297 -75.11 -14.05 52.31
C GLU A 297 -74.27 -12.79 52.06
N GLN A 298 -74.51 -11.69 52.79
CA GLN A 298 -73.67 -10.48 52.69
C GLN A 298 -72.23 -10.71 53.15
N THR A 299 -72.02 -11.58 54.15
CA THR A 299 -70.67 -11.92 54.63
C THR A 299 -69.90 -12.74 53.58
N SER A 300 -70.56 -13.69 52.91
CA SER A 300 -69.90 -14.47 51.84
C SER A 300 -69.57 -13.62 50.61
N GLU A 301 -70.45 -12.68 50.23
CA GLU A 301 -70.16 -11.70 49.18
C GLU A 301 -68.95 -10.81 49.54
N GLN A 302 -68.87 -10.36 50.80
CA GLN A 302 -67.74 -9.56 51.28
C GLN A 302 -66.41 -10.33 51.22
N ASP A 303 -66.41 -11.61 51.58
CA ASP A 303 -65.20 -12.44 51.50
C ASP A 303 -64.79 -12.72 50.05
N THR A 304 -65.74 -12.90 49.15
CA THR A 304 -65.48 -13.06 47.71
C THR A 304 -64.83 -11.80 47.13
N LEU A 305 -65.31 -10.61 47.52
CA LEU A 305 -64.72 -9.33 47.11
C LEU A 305 -63.31 -9.12 47.68
N LYS A 306 -63.05 -9.52 48.93
CA LYS A 306 -61.69 -9.49 49.50
C LYS A 306 -60.72 -10.39 48.74
N GLN A 307 -61.16 -11.58 48.35
CA GLN A 307 -60.35 -12.49 47.55
C GLN A 307 -59.99 -11.87 46.19
N GLN A 308 -60.98 -11.31 45.48
CA GLN A 308 -60.75 -10.64 44.20
C GLN A 308 -59.80 -9.44 44.32
N TYR A 309 -59.89 -8.68 45.42
CA TYR A 309 -58.98 -7.57 45.69
C TYR A 309 -57.52 -8.04 45.84
N ASN A 310 -57.30 -9.13 46.59
CA ASN A 310 -55.96 -9.68 46.80
C ASN A 310 -55.35 -10.24 45.49
N GLU A 311 -56.16 -10.90 44.66
CA GLU A 311 -55.73 -11.39 43.34
C GLU A 311 -55.35 -10.23 42.40
N CYS A 312 -56.12 -9.14 42.42
CA CYS A 312 -55.81 -7.93 41.66
C CYS A 312 -54.51 -7.27 42.14
N GLN A 313 -54.29 -7.21 43.45
CA GLN A 313 -53.06 -6.67 44.03
C GLN A 313 -51.82 -7.49 43.63
N ALA A 314 -51.90 -8.82 43.68
CA ALA A 314 -50.82 -9.71 43.25
C ALA A 314 -50.48 -9.55 41.75
N SER A 315 -51.51 -9.41 40.91
CA SER A 315 -51.34 -9.15 39.48
C SER A 315 -50.63 -7.81 39.22
N ASN A 316 -50.97 -6.76 39.98
CA ASN A 316 -50.38 -5.43 39.84
C ASN A 316 -48.89 -5.43 40.23
N ILE A 317 -48.51 -6.17 41.27
CA ILE A 317 -47.09 -6.35 41.67
C ILE A 317 -46.29 -7.01 40.54
N LYS A 318 -46.86 -8.04 39.90
CA LYS A 318 -46.21 -8.73 38.77
C LYS A 318 -45.98 -7.80 37.59
N LEU A 319 -47.01 -7.06 37.20
CA LEU A 319 -46.96 -6.06 36.12
C LEU A 319 -45.92 -4.96 36.37
N SER A 320 -45.78 -4.50 37.62
CA SER A 320 -44.75 -3.52 37.97
C SER A 320 -43.34 -4.06 37.75
N LYS A 321 -43.10 -5.35 38.03
CA LYS A 321 -41.80 -6.00 37.83
C LYS A 321 -41.47 -6.20 36.34
N ASP A 322 -42.48 -6.57 35.55
CA ASP A 322 -42.33 -6.72 34.10
C ASP A 322 -42.01 -5.35 33.45
N LEU A 323 -42.62 -4.26 33.92
CA LEU A 323 -42.37 -2.91 33.42
C LEU A 323 -40.93 -2.41 33.70
N GLU A 324 -40.38 -2.70 34.88
CA GLU A 324 -38.97 -2.41 35.19
C GLU A 324 -38.01 -3.19 34.27
N THR A 325 -38.35 -4.45 33.94
CA THR A 325 -37.56 -5.28 33.02
C THR A 325 -37.53 -4.68 31.61
N VAL A 326 -38.68 -4.25 31.09
CA VAL A 326 -38.76 -3.58 29.77
C VAL A 326 -37.98 -2.26 29.73
N LYS A 327 -37.95 -1.49 30.83
CA LYS A 327 -37.12 -0.27 30.90
C LYS A 327 -35.63 -0.58 30.78
N ALA A 328 -35.16 -1.66 31.41
CA ALA A 328 -33.77 -2.09 31.32
C ALA A 328 -33.38 -2.49 29.88
N GLU A 329 -34.24 -3.25 29.19
CA GLU A 329 -34.04 -3.63 27.78
C GLU A 329 -34.05 -2.43 26.83
N LEU A 330 -34.84 -1.39 27.12
CA LEU A 330 -34.86 -0.18 26.31
C LEU A 330 -33.57 0.66 26.48
N ALA A 331 -32.93 0.59 27.65
CA ALA A 331 -31.64 1.23 27.89
C ALA A 331 -30.49 0.54 27.10
N THR A 332 -30.50 -0.80 27.01
CA THR A 332 -29.49 -1.55 26.25
C THR A 332 -29.61 -1.26 24.74
N LEU A 333 -30.82 -1.22 24.19
CA LEU A 333 -31.06 -0.84 22.79
C LEU A 333 -30.53 0.55 22.43
N LYS A 334 -30.68 1.54 23.34
CA LYS A 334 -30.12 2.88 23.12
C LYS A 334 -28.60 2.91 23.10
N SER A 335 -27.93 2.00 23.80
CA SER A 335 -26.47 1.89 23.76
C SER A 335 -25.98 1.30 22.43
N LEU A 336 -26.73 0.33 21.88
CA LEU A 336 -26.44 -0.29 20.58
C LEU A 336 -26.57 0.71 19.41
N ASP A 337 -27.58 1.57 19.44
CA ASP A 337 -27.79 2.60 18.42
C ASP A 337 -26.64 3.62 18.37
N ARG A 338 -26.11 4.02 19.54
CA ARG A 338 -24.90 4.87 19.61
C ARG A 338 -23.68 4.18 19.01
N ALA A 339 -23.52 2.88 19.25
CA ALA A 339 -22.42 2.10 18.66
C ALA A 339 -22.55 2.05 17.12
N HIS A 340 -23.75 1.85 16.60
CA HIS A 340 -24.00 1.83 15.15
C HIS A 340 -23.75 3.19 14.46
N GLN A 341 -24.13 4.30 15.12
CA GLN A 341 -23.84 5.65 14.62
C GLN A 341 -22.33 5.96 14.61
N SER A 342 -21.56 5.40 15.54
CA SER A 342 -20.11 5.56 15.56
C SER A 342 -19.41 4.85 14.39
N GLN A 343 -19.94 3.71 13.92
CA GLN A 343 -19.39 2.94 12.78
C GLN A 343 -19.72 3.57 11.42
N THR A 344 -20.88 4.20 11.26
CA THR A 344 -21.32 4.77 9.98
C THR A 344 -20.52 6.01 9.54
N THR A 345 -19.84 6.70 10.46
CA THR A 345 -19.01 7.89 10.17
C THR A 345 -17.54 7.57 9.92
N THR A 346 -17.02 6.47 10.47
CA THR A 346 -15.61 6.08 10.38
C THR A 346 -15.26 5.37 9.08
N ILE A 347 -16.16 4.53 8.54
CA ILE A 347 -15.92 3.71 7.34
C ILE A 347 -15.76 4.56 6.04
N PRO A 348 -16.55 5.62 5.79
CA PRO A 348 -16.38 6.43 4.57
C PRO A 348 -15.08 7.27 4.57
N GLN A 349 -14.64 7.74 5.76
CA GLN A 349 -13.41 8.52 5.90
C GLN A 349 -12.16 7.67 5.62
N THR A 350 -12.12 6.43 6.13
CA THR A 350 -11.02 5.50 5.87
C THR A 350 -10.93 5.11 4.39
N ALA A 351 -12.07 4.87 3.72
CA ALA A 351 -12.08 4.56 2.30
C ALA A 351 -11.54 5.71 1.42
N ALA A 352 -11.80 6.96 1.78
CA ALA A 352 -11.27 8.13 1.09
C ALA A 352 -9.76 8.31 1.31
N GLN A 353 -9.26 8.04 2.53
CA GLN A 353 -7.83 8.02 2.85
C GLN A 353 -7.07 6.96 2.04
N VAL A 354 -7.59 5.73 2.00
CA VAL A 354 -6.98 4.62 1.24
C VAL A 354 -6.90 4.92 -0.25
N LYS A 355 -7.95 5.52 -0.84
CA LYS A 355 -7.93 5.92 -2.26
C LYS A 355 -6.85 6.97 -2.56
N ARG A 356 -6.63 7.93 -1.65
CA ARG A 356 -5.57 8.95 -1.81
C ARG A 356 -4.18 8.34 -1.67
N ALA A 357 -3.97 7.48 -0.67
CA ALA A 357 -2.69 6.79 -0.47
C ALA A 357 -2.29 5.97 -1.70
N ASN A 358 -3.22 5.20 -2.27
CA ASN A 358 -2.99 4.42 -3.49
C ASN A 358 -2.65 5.31 -4.71
N LEU A 359 -3.26 6.50 -4.79
CA LEU A 359 -2.98 7.44 -5.89
C LEU A 359 -1.58 8.04 -5.76
N ILE A 360 -1.15 8.41 -4.55
CA ILE A 360 0.20 8.89 -4.25
C ILE A 360 1.24 7.82 -4.63
N GLN A 361 1.01 6.57 -4.20
CA GLN A 361 1.92 5.46 -4.50
C GLN A 361 2.07 5.22 -6.01
N ARG A 362 0.98 5.31 -6.79
CA ARG A 362 1.06 5.20 -8.26
C ARG A 362 1.90 6.31 -8.88
N PHE A 363 1.77 7.54 -8.39
CA PHE A 363 2.58 8.65 -8.88
C PHE A 363 4.06 8.50 -8.50
N GLU A 364 4.37 7.97 -7.32
CA GLU A 364 5.75 7.67 -6.91
C GLU A 364 6.39 6.59 -7.80
N THR A 365 5.65 5.55 -8.19
CA THR A 365 6.14 4.54 -9.13
C THR A 365 6.49 5.14 -10.49
N VAL A 366 5.58 5.97 -11.04
CA VAL A 366 5.81 6.68 -12.32
C VAL A 366 7.02 7.62 -12.20
N PHE A 367 7.12 8.35 -11.08
CA PHE A 367 8.25 9.24 -10.81
C PHE A 367 9.59 8.50 -10.81
N THR A 368 9.65 7.32 -10.18
CA THR A 368 10.89 6.53 -10.08
C THR A 368 11.31 5.99 -11.45
N GLN A 369 10.35 5.54 -12.26
CA GLN A 369 10.59 5.11 -13.64
C GLN A 369 11.13 6.26 -14.50
N ASP A 370 10.54 7.45 -14.41
CA ASP A 370 10.99 8.64 -15.14
C ASP A 370 12.40 9.08 -14.71
N LEU A 371 12.74 8.93 -13.43
CA LEU A 371 14.06 9.28 -12.90
C LEU A 371 15.16 8.41 -13.52
N SER A 372 14.96 7.10 -13.60
CA SER A 372 15.90 6.18 -14.27
C SER A 372 16.08 6.50 -15.76
N ALA A 373 15.01 6.93 -16.44
CA ALA A 373 15.06 7.32 -17.84
C ALA A 373 15.84 8.62 -18.05
N ILE A 374 15.70 9.57 -17.13
CA ILE A 374 16.46 10.84 -17.10
C ILE A 374 17.95 10.57 -16.88
N GLU A 375 18.33 9.74 -15.91
CA GLU A 375 19.73 9.36 -15.65
C GLU A 375 20.37 8.66 -16.86
N SER A 376 19.62 7.79 -17.53
CA SER A 376 20.06 7.14 -18.78
C SER A 376 20.27 8.15 -19.91
N LEU A 377 19.33 9.08 -20.11
CA LEU A 377 19.45 10.14 -21.11
C LEU A 377 20.63 11.08 -20.82
N GLN A 378 20.82 11.48 -19.56
CA GLN A 378 21.97 12.28 -19.14
C GLN A 378 23.29 11.57 -19.43
N SER A 379 23.40 10.29 -19.07
CA SER A 379 24.58 9.48 -19.35
C SER A 379 24.88 9.40 -20.84
N GLN A 380 23.86 9.20 -21.68
CA GLN A 380 23.99 9.19 -23.14
C GLN A 380 24.43 10.55 -23.71
N ILE A 381 23.88 11.65 -23.18
CA ILE A 381 24.26 13.01 -23.56
C ILE A 381 25.73 13.26 -23.22
N THR A 382 26.18 12.90 -22.01
CA THR A 382 27.59 13.06 -21.60
C THR A 382 28.56 12.26 -22.48
N VAL A 383 28.18 11.04 -22.90
CA VAL A 383 28.99 10.24 -23.83
C VAL A 383 29.06 10.91 -25.20
N MET A 384 27.94 11.44 -25.70
CA MET A 384 27.87 12.13 -27.00
C MET A 384 28.62 13.47 -27.00
N GLU A 385 28.64 14.21 -25.89
CA GLU A 385 29.40 15.46 -25.75
C GLU A 385 30.92 15.24 -25.74
N LYS A 386 31.38 14.06 -25.29
CA LYS A 386 32.80 13.69 -25.30
C LYS A 386 33.29 13.19 -26.66
N ALA A 387 32.38 12.78 -27.55
CA ALA A 387 32.72 12.31 -28.90
C ALA A 387 32.96 13.49 -29.86
N GLN A 388 33.98 13.40 -30.73
CA GLN A 388 34.30 14.43 -31.71
C GLN A 388 33.07 14.75 -32.60
N PRO A 389 32.65 16.02 -32.74
CA PRO A 389 31.32 16.32 -33.22
C PRO A 389 31.24 16.28 -34.75
N SER A 390 30.79 15.16 -35.31
CA SER A 390 30.24 15.14 -36.67
C SER A 390 28.87 15.84 -36.69
N LYS A 391 28.44 16.37 -37.85
CA LYS A 391 27.14 17.06 -37.99
C LYS A 391 25.96 16.20 -37.50
N LYS A 392 25.99 14.88 -37.79
CA LYS A 392 24.98 13.92 -37.32
C LYS A 392 24.97 13.75 -35.79
N VAL A 393 26.13 13.82 -35.13
CA VAL A 393 26.23 13.73 -33.67
C VAL A 393 25.63 14.97 -33.00
N LYS A 394 25.80 16.16 -33.60
CA LYS A 394 25.19 17.40 -33.11
C LYS A 394 23.66 17.39 -33.18
N GLU A 395 23.09 16.89 -34.27
CA GLU A 395 21.64 16.75 -34.43
C GLU A 395 21.06 15.74 -33.43
N GLY A 396 21.69 14.56 -33.28
CA GLY A 396 21.27 13.57 -32.29
C GLY A 396 21.43 14.04 -30.84
N LEU A 397 22.44 14.89 -30.56
CA LEU A 397 22.62 15.50 -29.23
C LEU A 397 21.49 16.50 -28.92
N ALA A 398 21.10 17.33 -29.89
CA ALA A 398 20.01 18.29 -29.72
C ALA A 398 18.68 17.57 -29.47
N GLU A 399 18.41 16.49 -30.19
CA GLU A 399 17.21 15.66 -30.01
C GLU A 399 17.17 15.00 -28.63
N LYS A 400 18.29 14.41 -28.18
CA LYS A 400 18.38 13.84 -26.82
C LYS A 400 18.26 14.88 -25.72
N LYS A 401 18.84 16.07 -25.89
CA LYS A 401 18.66 17.19 -24.94
C LYS A 401 17.20 17.64 -24.87
N LYS A 402 16.52 17.75 -26.01
CA LYS A 402 15.07 18.04 -26.06
C LYS A 402 14.26 16.98 -25.33
N ALA A 403 14.51 15.69 -25.58
CA ALA A 403 13.85 14.58 -24.90
C ALA A 403 14.12 14.57 -23.37
N LEU A 404 15.33 14.94 -22.94
CA LEU A 404 15.68 15.10 -21.53
C LEU A 404 14.85 16.22 -20.87
N HIS A 405 14.76 17.40 -21.51
CA HIS A 405 13.94 18.51 -20.97
C HIS A 405 12.46 18.15 -20.91
N GLU A 406 11.91 17.47 -21.92
CA GLU A 406 10.51 17.02 -21.94
C GLU A 406 10.21 16.01 -20.82
N LYS A 407 11.13 15.05 -20.60
CA LYS A 407 11.06 14.10 -19.48
C LYS A 407 11.14 14.79 -18.12
N LYS A 408 12.08 15.72 -17.93
CA LYS A 408 12.17 16.53 -16.69
C LYS A 408 10.90 17.33 -16.44
N ALA A 409 10.34 17.97 -17.46
CA ALA A 409 9.10 18.74 -17.36
C ALA A 409 7.90 17.87 -16.95
N SER A 410 7.78 16.67 -17.53
CA SER A 410 6.77 15.67 -17.13
C SER A 410 6.94 15.26 -15.66
N GLN A 411 8.19 15.08 -15.22
CA GLN A 411 8.50 14.68 -13.86
C GLN A 411 8.18 15.80 -12.83
N ILE A 412 8.49 17.06 -13.17
CA ILE A 412 8.11 18.23 -12.37
C ILE A 412 6.59 18.31 -12.22
N ASN A 413 5.83 18.14 -13.31
CA ASN A 413 4.36 18.14 -13.26
C ASN A 413 3.80 17.02 -12.37
N THR A 414 4.43 15.85 -12.40
CA THR A 414 4.05 14.71 -11.56
C THR A 414 4.31 15.00 -10.08
N LEU A 415 5.47 15.55 -9.73
CA LEU A 415 5.76 15.97 -8.35
C LEU A 415 4.84 17.08 -7.85
N GLU A 416 4.50 18.06 -8.69
CA GLU A 416 3.55 19.12 -8.32
C GLU A 416 2.14 18.57 -8.03
N LYS A 417 1.72 17.50 -8.74
CA LYS A 417 0.47 16.79 -8.45
C LYS A 417 0.55 16.02 -7.14
N ILE A 418 1.68 15.36 -6.86
CA ILE A 418 1.92 14.69 -5.57
C ILE A 418 1.87 15.72 -4.44
N GLU A 419 2.52 16.87 -4.57
CA GLU A 419 2.52 17.92 -3.55
C GLU A 419 1.11 18.44 -3.28
N LYS A 420 0.30 18.71 -4.32
CA LYS A 420 -1.10 19.12 -4.15
C LYS A 420 -1.94 18.07 -3.42
N LEU A 421 -1.76 16.79 -3.72
CA LEU A 421 -2.47 15.71 -3.04
C LEU A 421 -2.03 15.57 -1.58
N GLN A 422 -0.72 15.69 -1.32
CA GLN A 422 -0.19 15.70 0.05
C GLN A 422 -0.71 16.89 0.84
N ASP A 423 -0.80 18.09 0.25
CA ASP A 423 -1.37 19.28 0.89
C ASP A 423 -2.84 19.07 1.29
N GLN A 424 -3.63 18.46 0.41
CA GLN A 424 -5.02 18.11 0.70
C GLN A 424 -5.12 17.05 1.80
N GLN A 425 -4.16 16.13 1.90
CA GLN A 425 -4.11 15.12 2.97
C GLN A 425 -3.70 15.73 4.30
N VAL A 426 -2.68 16.61 4.33
CA VAL A 426 -2.30 17.40 5.52
C VAL A 426 -3.52 18.17 6.04
N GLN A 427 -4.25 18.87 5.19
CA GLN A 427 -5.44 19.63 5.60
C GLN A 427 -6.53 18.73 6.18
N ALA A 428 -6.76 17.56 5.58
CA ALA A 428 -7.75 16.61 6.07
C ALA A 428 -7.38 16.03 7.44
N ILE A 429 -6.11 15.61 7.62
CA ILE A 429 -5.60 15.08 8.89
C ILE A 429 -5.58 16.17 9.96
N GLN A 430 -5.20 17.41 9.61
CA GLN A 430 -5.25 18.54 10.53
C GLN A 430 -6.68 18.82 11.01
N LYS A 431 -7.67 18.77 10.11
CA LYS A 431 -9.07 18.91 10.48
C LYS A 431 -9.52 17.79 11.42
N GLN A 432 -9.13 16.55 11.16
CA GLN A 432 -9.39 15.41 12.05
C GLN A 432 -8.73 15.60 13.43
N LEU A 433 -7.52 16.15 13.46
CA LEU A 433 -6.81 16.46 14.70
C LEU A 433 -7.55 17.53 15.51
N ASP A 434 -8.04 18.58 14.87
CA ASP A 434 -8.81 19.64 15.52
C ASP A 434 -10.14 19.10 16.06
N GLU A 435 -10.86 18.28 15.28
CA GLU A 435 -12.10 17.60 15.71
C GLU A 435 -11.85 16.64 16.89
N ALA A 436 -10.76 15.86 16.85
CA ALA A 436 -10.38 14.95 17.93
C ALA A 436 -9.95 15.70 19.19
N ALA A 437 -9.27 16.84 19.06
CA ALA A 437 -8.89 17.69 20.18
C ALA A 437 -10.13 18.28 20.89
N VAL A 438 -11.16 18.69 20.15
CA VAL A 438 -12.43 19.15 20.71
C VAL A 438 -13.13 18.01 21.49
N LYS A 439 -13.16 16.80 20.93
CA LYS A 439 -13.73 15.62 21.61
C LYS A 439 -12.95 15.26 22.87
N LEU A 440 -11.62 15.35 22.84
CA LEU A 440 -10.77 15.12 24.01
C LEU A 440 -11.08 16.12 25.12
N GLU A 441 -11.23 17.40 24.79
CA GLU A 441 -11.55 18.44 25.79
C GLU A 441 -12.97 18.25 26.36
N ALA A 442 -13.94 17.82 25.53
CA ALA A 442 -15.27 17.45 26.01
C ALA A 442 -15.23 16.26 26.97
N ALA A 443 -14.54 15.18 26.61
CA ALA A 443 -14.37 14.00 27.47
C ALA A 443 -13.64 14.33 28.77
N ARG A 444 -12.64 15.22 28.71
CA ARG A 444 -11.93 15.73 29.89
C ARG A 444 -12.88 16.47 30.83
N LYS A 445 -13.75 17.32 30.28
CA LYS A 445 -14.74 18.08 31.06
C LYS A 445 -15.76 17.14 31.73
N GLU A 446 -16.28 16.17 30.98
CA GLU A 446 -17.22 15.17 31.52
C GLU A 446 -16.59 14.32 32.64
N TRP A 447 -15.31 13.97 32.49
CA TRP A 447 -14.58 13.25 33.53
C TRP A 447 -14.46 14.08 34.81
N TYR A 448 -14.02 15.35 34.73
CA TYR A 448 -13.96 16.24 35.90
C TYR A 448 -15.33 16.49 36.54
N GLU A 449 -16.38 16.71 35.74
CA GLU A 449 -17.74 16.89 36.26
C GLU A 449 -18.25 15.63 36.97
N SER A 450 -17.85 14.43 36.50
CA SER A 450 -18.21 13.16 37.15
C SER A 450 -17.44 12.96 38.46
N GLU A 451 -16.16 13.32 38.49
CA GLU A 451 -15.31 13.26 39.68
C GLU A 451 -15.77 14.27 40.77
N GLU A 452 -16.19 15.48 40.36
CA GLU A 452 -16.77 16.48 41.26
C GLU A 452 -18.13 16.04 41.83
N ARG A 453 -18.97 15.39 41.02
CA ARG A 453 -20.22 14.77 41.48
C ARG A 453 -19.98 13.65 42.50
N LEU A 454 -18.97 12.81 42.27
CA LEU A 454 -18.58 11.77 43.23
C LEU A 454 -18.13 12.40 44.55
N SER A 455 -17.34 13.47 44.48
CA SER A 455 -16.81 14.18 45.67
C SER A 455 -17.89 14.89 46.49
N THR A 456 -19.01 15.28 45.87
CA THR A 456 -20.11 16.00 46.54
C THR A 456 -21.21 15.09 47.09
N THR A 457 -21.23 13.82 46.69
CA THR A 457 -22.27 12.87 47.10
C THR A 457 -21.87 12.19 48.41
N THR A 458 -22.36 12.72 49.54
CA THR A 458 -22.12 12.13 50.86
C THR A 458 -23.33 11.29 51.30
N ASN A 459 -23.06 10.05 51.75
CA ASN A 459 -23.93 9.18 52.57
C ASN A 459 -24.97 8.22 51.91
N VAL A 460 -24.83 7.79 50.65
CA VAL A 460 -25.62 6.64 50.15
C VAL A 460 -24.73 5.58 49.47
N PRO A 461 -24.47 4.42 50.12
CA PRO A 461 -23.57 3.38 49.60
C PRO A 461 -23.89 2.91 48.18
N ASN A 462 -25.16 2.70 47.85
CA ASN A 462 -25.57 2.22 46.52
C ASN A 462 -25.45 3.29 45.41
N GLN A 463 -25.52 4.58 45.74
CA GLN A 463 -25.29 5.64 44.75
C GLN A 463 -23.80 5.83 44.47
N ASN A 464 -22.94 5.43 45.42
CA ASN A 464 -21.50 5.53 45.29
C ASN A 464 -20.95 4.55 44.24
N GLU A 465 -21.47 3.32 44.16
CA GLU A 465 -21.04 2.34 43.15
C GLU A 465 -21.43 2.75 41.72
N GLU A 466 -22.65 3.26 41.51
CA GLU A 466 -23.09 3.73 40.19
C GLU A 466 -22.31 4.97 39.73
N MET A 467 -22.00 5.88 40.66
CA MET A 467 -21.22 7.08 40.37
C MET A 467 -19.74 6.73 40.11
N GLN A 468 -19.18 5.76 40.84
CA GLN A 468 -17.83 5.25 40.58
C GLN A 468 -17.74 4.62 39.18
N ALA A 469 -18.72 3.80 38.79
CA ALA A 469 -18.78 3.22 37.44
C ALA A 469 -18.85 4.28 36.33
N LYS A 470 -19.54 5.41 36.57
CA LYS A 470 -19.58 6.55 35.64
C LYS A 470 -18.23 7.26 35.54
N VAL A 471 -17.53 7.47 36.67
CA VAL A 471 -16.18 8.04 36.68
C VAL A 471 -15.20 7.15 35.91
N ASP A 472 -15.24 5.84 36.12
CA ASP A 472 -14.37 4.88 35.43
C ASP A 472 -14.66 4.84 33.91
N ALA A 473 -15.94 4.89 33.52
CA ALA A 473 -16.35 4.98 32.12
C ALA A 473 -15.85 6.28 31.45
N SER A 474 -15.98 7.43 32.12
CA SER A 474 -15.49 8.71 31.63
C SER A 474 -13.95 8.76 31.57
N ALA A 475 -13.24 8.14 32.52
CA ALA A 475 -11.78 8.02 32.50
C ALA A 475 -11.30 7.19 31.31
N SER A 476 -11.98 6.07 31.04
CA SER A 476 -11.72 5.22 29.87
C SER A 476 -11.95 5.98 28.56
N ALA A 477 -13.07 6.70 28.44
CA ALA A 477 -13.37 7.52 27.26
C ALA A 477 -12.32 8.61 27.01
N PHE A 478 -11.85 9.29 28.08
CA PHE A 478 -10.77 10.27 27.99
C PHE A 478 -9.44 9.64 27.54
N SER A 479 -9.09 8.46 28.07
CA SER A 479 -7.89 7.72 27.66
C SER A 479 -7.91 7.35 26.17
N ILE A 480 -9.04 6.84 25.69
CA ILE A 480 -9.25 6.49 24.27
C ILE A 480 -9.12 7.73 23.38
N ALA A 481 -9.78 8.83 23.73
CA ALA A 481 -9.69 10.09 22.99
C ALA A 481 -8.24 10.62 22.95
N ARG A 482 -7.49 10.47 24.04
CA ARG A 482 -6.08 10.89 24.12
C ARG A 482 -5.20 10.05 23.20
N GLN A 483 -5.40 8.73 23.16
CA GLN A 483 -4.67 7.83 22.25
C GLN A 483 -4.97 8.15 20.79
N GLN A 484 -6.24 8.43 20.44
CA GLN A 484 -6.62 8.83 19.08
C GLN A 484 -5.90 10.11 18.63
N VAL A 485 -5.86 11.15 19.48
CA VAL A 485 -5.13 12.39 19.18
C VAL A 485 -3.64 12.14 18.96
N GLN A 486 -3.02 11.26 19.76
CA GLN A 486 -1.60 10.91 19.59
C GLN A 486 -1.34 10.17 18.27
N SER A 487 -2.21 9.22 17.90
CA SER A 487 -2.12 8.51 16.63
C SER A 487 -2.20 9.46 15.43
N ILE A 488 -3.16 10.39 15.45
CA ILE A 488 -3.34 11.39 14.37
C ILE A 488 -2.12 12.32 14.28
N LYS A 489 -1.52 12.72 15.42
CA LYS A 489 -0.30 13.53 15.43
C LYS A 489 0.89 12.82 14.80
N MET A 490 1.07 11.52 15.09
CA MET A 490 2.12 10.69 14.49
C MET A 490 1.95 10.60 12.97
N GLU A 491 0.72 10.34 12.50
CA GLU A 491 0.41 10.28 11.07
C GLU A 491 0.72 11.61 10.36
N LEU A 492 0.32 12.74 10.97
CA LEU A 492 0.62 14.07 10.45
C LEU A 492 2.13 14.34 10.37
N SER A 493 2.89 13.94 11.39
CA SER A 493 4.35 14.11 11.43
C SER A 493 5.04 13.34 10.30
N ASN A 494 4.66 12.08 10.09
CA ASN A 494 5.21 11.25 9.01
C ASN A 494 4.91 11.86 7.64
N LEU A 495 3.69 12.35 7.45
CA LEU A 495 3.28 12.93 6.17
C LEU A 495 3.98 14.27 5.88
N LEU A 496 4.22 15.09 6.91
CA LEU A 496 5.03 16.31 6.78
C LEU A 496 6.49 16.01 6.44
N SER A 497 7.06 14.92 6.97
CA SER A 497 8.40 14.45 6.61
C SER A 497 8.48 14.09 5.13
N GLN A 498 7.56 13.24 4.64
CA GLN A 498 7.50 12.85 3.23
C GLN A 498 7.33 14.05 2.29
N ARG A 499 6.48 15.01 2.69
CA ARG A 499 6.30 16.26 1.93
C ARG A 499 7.60 17.06 1.82
N SER A 500 8.38 17.12 2.90
CA SER A 500 9.67 17.84 2.91
C SER A 500 10.69 17.21 1.96
N GLU A 501 10.74 15.87 1.90
CA GLU A 501 11.60 15.12 0.96
C GLU A 501 11.19 15.38 -0.49
N ASN A 502 9.89 15.33 -0.80
CA ASN A 502 9.38 15.59 -2.14
C ASN A 502 9.65 17.03 -2.60
N ARG A 503 9.55 18.01 -1.69
CA ARG A 503 9.97 19.40 -1.98
C ARG A 503 11.45 19.51 -2.29
N GLY A 504 12.30 18.80 -1.55
CA GLY A 504 13.74 18.73 -1.84
C GLY A 504 14.02 18.16 -3.23
N ARG A 505 13.31 17.09 -3.61
CA ARG A 505 13.40 16.50 -4.97
C ARG A 505 12.94 17.47 -6.06
N LEU A 506 11.85 18.20 -5.83
CA LEU A 506 11.34 19.21 -6.77
C LEU A 506 12.34 20.37 -6.96
N ALA A 507 12.96 20.85 -5.88
CA ALA A 507 13.98 21.90 -5.94
C ALA A 507 15.19 21.46 -6.76
N ASN A 508 15.72 20.25 -6.49
CA ASN A 508 16.85 19.69 -7.24
C ASN A 508 16.56 19.54 -8.73
N LEU A 509 15.32 19.26 -9.13
CA LEU A 509 14.95 19.15 -10.55
C LEU A 509 14.86 20.51 -11.25
N ARG A 510 14.51 21.58 -10.52
CA ARG A 510 14.41 22.94 -11.04
C ARG A 510 15.77 23.63 -11.16
N ASP A 511 16.69 23.38 -10.24
CA ASP A 511 18.01 24.05 -10.21
C ASP A 511 18.98 23.59 -11.32
N VAL A 512 18.68 22.51 -12.05
CA VAL A 512 19.58 21.96 -13.09
C VAL A 512 19.48 22.71 -14.43
N ASP A 513 18.46 23.54 -14.66
CA ASP A 513 18.26 24.21 -15.96
C ASP A 513 18.83 25.65 -16.01
N ASP A 514 19.27 26.24 -14.88
CA ASP A 514 20.00 27.52 -14.85
C ASP A 514 21.51 27.28 -15.05
N GLY A 515 21.91 27.10 -16.31
CA GLY A 515 23.30 26.89 -16.75
C GLY A 515 24.25 28.07 -16.57
N THR A 516 24.30 28.68 -15.38
CA THR A 516 25.20 29.79 -15.03
C THR A 516 25.80 29.62 -13.63
N SER A 517 26.42 28.48 -13.32
CA SER A 517 27.55 28.47 -12.37
C SER A 517 28.45 27.26 -12.57
N GLY A 518 29.64 27.51 -13.13
CA GLY A 518 30.76 26.59 -12.98
C GLY A 518 31.32 26.71 -11.57
N SER A 519 30.88 25.87 -10.65
CA SER A 519 31.68 25.47 -9.49
C SER A 519 31.32 24.06 -9.06
N SER A 520 32.29 23.16 -9.19
CA SER A 520 32.20 21.75 -8.80
C SER A 520 31.85 21.58 -7.32
N PRO A 521 30.98 20.63 -6.94
CA PRO A 521 30.91 20.17 -5.57
C PRO A 521 31.90 19.02 -5.36
N THR A 522 33.08 19.34 -4.85
CA THR A 522 33.92 18.35 -4.18
C THR A 522 33.31 18.00 -2.83
N LYS A 523 32.95 16.72 -2.68
CA LYS A 523 33.20 15.86 -1.51
C LYS A 523 32.82 16.44 -0.14
N ALA A 524 31.65 16.05 0.37
CA ALA A 524 31.35 16.05 1.79
C ALA A 524 31.01 14.62 2.24
N THR A 525 32.04 13.95 2.74
CA THR A 525 31.95 12.77 3.59
C THR A 525 31.85 13.27 5.03
N THR A 526 30.92 12.70 5.81
CA THR A 526 30.85 12.70 7.28
C THR A 526 30.99 14.04 7.99
N ASP A 527 29.87 14.57 8.51
CA ASP A 527 29.82 15.01 9.91
C ASP A 527 28.38 15.01 10.42
N ASN A 528 28.15 14.09 11.34
CA ASN A 528 26.91 13.84 12.04
C ASN A 528 27.12 14.33 13.48
N ALA A 529 27.02 15.65 13.73
CA ALA A 529 26.95 16.22 15.07
C ALA A 529 26.64 17.73 15.02
N ALA A 530 25.36 18.12 15.10
CA ALA A 530 24.90 19.38 15.70
C ALA A 530 23.36 19.50 15.65
N SER A 531 22.68 18.62 16.38
CA SER A 531 21.29 18.86 16.80
C SER A 531 21.31 19.62 18.13
N ALA A 532 21.40 20.96 18.09
CA ALA A 532 21.16 21.82 19.26
C ALA A 532 21.13 23.32 18.89
N ALA A 533 20.25 23.79 17.99
CA ALA A 533 19.93 25.21 17.88
C ALA A 533 18.69 25.50 17.01
N ALA A 534 17.53 24.93 17.36
CA ALA A 534 16.24 25.33 16.78
C ALA A 534 15.21 25.64 17.88
N GLY A 535 15.64 26.37 18.91
CA GLY A 535 14.82 26.82 20.03
C GLY A 535 14.26 28.25 19.92
N SER A 536 14.48 28.97 18.81
CA SER A 536 14.25 30.44 18.77
C SER A 536 13.27 30.94 17.69
N LYS A 537 12.29 30.14 17.26
CA LYS A 537 11.18 30.62 16.39
C LYS A 537 9.77 30.43 16.95
N VAL A 538 9.63 29.89 18.16
CA VAL A 538 8.31 29.75 18.84
C VAL A 538 7.87 31.04 19.55
N ALA A 539 8.80 31.97 19.83
CA ALA A 539 8.48 33.22 20.54
C ALA A 539 7.76 34.30 19.70
N GLN A 540 7.73 34.19 18.37
CA GLN A 540 7.03 35.16 17.50
C GLN A 540 5.59 34.76 17.15
N SER A 541 5.19 33.52 17.44
CA SER A 541 3.82 33.03 17.24
C SER A 541 2.89 33.36 18.42
N SER A 542 3.42 33.47 19.65
CA SER A 542 2.62 33.79 20.84
C SER A 542 2.11 35.24 20.86
N THR A 543 2.85 36.18 20.26
CA THR A 543 2.48 37.60 20.20
C THR A 543 1.34 37.88 19.20
N ALA A 544 1.20 37.06 18.15
CA ALA A 544 0.09 37.16 17.20
C ALA A 544 -1.23 36.65 17.79
N THR A 545 -1.18 35.56 18.57
CA THR A 545 -2.35 34.97 19.24
C THR A 545 -2.84 35.84 20.40
N GLN A 546 -1.92 36.48 21.13
CA GLN A 546 -2.27 37.41 22.22
C GLN A 546 -2.89 38.73 21.70
N LYS A 547 -2.48 39.21 20.51
CA LYS A 547 -3.13 40.36 19.85
C LYS A 547 -4.55 40.05 19.36
N ARG A 548 -4.81 38.84 18.85
CA ARG A 548 -6.17 38.41 18.46
C ARG A 548 -7.11 38.26 19.66
N ALA A 549 -6.65 37.64 20.75
CA ALA A 549 -7.44 37.52 21.98
C ALA A 549 -7.75 38.89 22.63
N SER A 550 -6.83 39.85 22.56
CA SER A 550 -7.05 41.22 23.05
C SER A 550 -8.04 42.02 22.19
N GLN A 551 -8.07 41.78 20.87
CA GLN A 551 -9.05 42.40 19.96
C GLN A 551 -10.47 41.82 20.14
N GLU A 552 -10.60 40.51 20.36
CA GLU A 552 -11.90 39.89 20.64
C GLU A 552 -12.46 40.29 22.01
N ALA A 553 -11.62 40.44 23.03
CA ALA A 553 -12.04 40.97 24.34
C ALA A 553 -12.54 42.43 24.24
N LYS A 554 -11.91 43.28 23.43
CA LYS A 554 -12.36 44.65 23.16
C LYS A 554 -13.67 44.71 22.37
N GLN A 555 -13.92 43.77 21.45
CA GLN A 555 -15.20 43.69 20.74
C GLN A 555 -16.34 43.17 21.63
N ARG A 556 -16.07 42.22 22.53
CA ARG A 556 -17.07 41.77 23.53
C ARG A 556 -17.41 42.83 24.56
N SER A 557 -16.45 43.67 24.97
CA SER A 557 -16.70 44.81 25.86
C SER A 557 -17.59 45.89 25.20
N LYS A 558 -17.42 46.15 23.90
CA LYS A 558 -18.28 47.08 23.15
C LYS A 558 -19.72 46.59 23.00
N ARG A 559 -19.94 45.28 22.82
CA ARG A 559 -21.29 44.69 22.73
C ARG A 559 -22.06 44.66 24.06
N ARG A 560 -21.38 44.69 25.21
CA ARG A 560 -22.04 44.79 26.53
C ARG A 560 -22.46 46.21 26.92
N LYS A 561 -21.99 47.24 26.20
CA LYS A 561 -22.33 48.65 26.50
C LYS A 561 -23.54 49.20 25.71
N THR A 562 -24.17 48.41 24.84
CA THR A 562 -25.33 48.84 24.02
C THR A 562 -26.61 48.09 24.34
N SER A 563 -26.75 47.54 25.54
CA SER A 563 -27.90 46.69 25.94
C SER A 563 -28.53 47.12 27.27
N THR A 564 -28.31 48.36 27.69
CA THR A 564 -29.00 48.98 28.82
C THR A 564 -29.52 50.33 28.33
N ASP A 565 -30.71 50.29 27.72
CA ASP A 565 -31.66 51.40 27.59
C ASP A 565 -33.03 50.76 27.28
N ASP A 566 -33.72 50.41 28.37
CA ASP A 566 -35.16 50.49 28.70
C ASP A 566 -36.30 50.18 27.68
N PRO A 567 -37.54 49.88 28.17
CA PRO A 567 -38.01 49.83 29.56
C PRO A 567 -38.46 48.45 30.07
#